data_AF-A0A971ZXB7-F1
#
_entry.id   AF-A0A971ZXB7-F1
#
_cell.length_a   1.000
_cell.length_b   1.000
_cell.length_c   1.000
_cell.angle_alpha   90.00
_cell.angle_beta   90.00
_cell.angle_gamma   90.00
#
_symmetry.space_group_name_H-M   'P 1'
#
loop_
_entity.id
_entity.type
_entity.pdbx_description
1 polymer ?
#
loop_
_entity_poly.entity_id
_entity_poly.type
_entity_poly.pdbx_seq_one_letter_code
_entity_poly.pdbx_strand_id
1 'polypeptide(L)'
;MRRSGLGCVLAAIWLTAAAPCFGDATAEVGRAEQDALSRAFDDLYRRLGRMQLTPDVHVEDFLAADPAVRASVCDAMRQSARILPPQRYSDGVVVVQVDLPIEDVTAHLGAACRDAYRGDRFKPDDFRKILLYTDRLGLWGLGQSRGQTPVGLVAAGPVGWEEAGVFGRLRARHQAVASAYRLLLQRIRGMSISASKTVGDFADSDARIAADLETFVRSHPIDGEARYLPERICEVTATVTVADLAAELKSLANAYGATGDYAPERFHTLASQAGQPVLTALGVAVAESPPAAEAAVAEEQVWTEVVAADPPEAVRDEQQARLLTVKAAEAEARRRFRDKVEGSPVIEGTPLSAWMLKDAGARSDVELLLRNLRVVQMRKLKSGGAEITAELPVNRLTELLNVYRSRIQPARQAADGAPRNP
;
A
#
# COMPACT_ATOMS: atom_id res chain seq x y z
N MET A 1 -77.87 11.13 -29.75
CA MET A 1 -76.77 11.18 -30.74
C MET A 1 -75.44 11.11 -30.00
N ARG A 2 -74.60 10.11 -30.30
CA ARG A 2 -73.14 9.97 -29.96
C ARG A 2 -72.80 9.95 -28.45
N ARG A 3 -71.85 9.14 -27.94
CA ARG A 3 -70.85 8.20 -28.49
C ARG A 3 -70.40 7.29 -27.34
N SER A 4 -70.04 6.06 -27.68
CA SER A 4 -69.53 4.99 -26.82
C SER A 4 -68.19 5.31 -26.14
N GLY A 5 -67.93 4.66 -25.01
CA GLY A 5 -66.61 4.58 -24.37
C GLY A 5 -66.55 3.42 -23.39
N LEU A 6 -66.12 2.24 -23.88
CA LEU A 6 -65.69 1.10 -23.06
C LEU A 6 -64.36 1.47 -22.37
N GLY A 7 -64.30 1.36 -21.05
CA GLY A 7 -63.04 1.42 -20.28
C GLY A 7 -62.76 0.04 -19.66
N CYS A 8 -61.91 -0.74 -20.31
CA CYS A 8 -61.34 -1.96 -19.75
C CYS A 8 -60.26 -1.61 -18.71
N VAL A 9 -60.41 -2.16 -17.51
CA VAL A 9 -59.43 -2.11 -16.42
C VAL A 9 -58.31 -3.11 -16.75
N LEU A 10 -57.09 -2.60 -16.96
CA LEU A 10 -55.86 -3.39 -17.01
C LEU A 10 -54.96 -2.94 -15.84
N ALA A 11 -54.94 -3.74 -14.78
CA ALA A 11 -53.97 -3.62 -13.71
C ALA A 11 -52.63 -4.18 -14.22
N ALA A 12 -51.70 -3.30 -14.58
CA ALA A 12 -50.31 -3.67 -14.82
C ALA A 12 -49.59 -3.81 -13.48
N ILE A 13 -49.36 -5.05 -13.06
CA ILE A 13 -48.44 -5.39 -11.98
C ILE A 13 -47.03 -5.11 -12.50
N TRP A 14 -46.46 -3.98 -12.09
CA TRP A 14 -45.03 -3.73 -12.25
C TRP A 14 -44.28 -4.58 -11.21
N LEU A 15 -43.69 -5.70 -11.66
CA LEU A 15 -42.56 -6.30 -10.98
C LEU A 15 -41.38 -5.33 -11.10
N THR A 16 -41.13 -4.53 -10.08
CA THR A 16 -39.83 -3.90 -9.87
C THR A 16 -38.86 -4.99 -9.40
N ALA A 17 -38.19 -5.63 -10.34
CA ALA A 17 -36.94 -6.32 -10.06
C ALA A 17 -35.95 -5.26 -9.56
N ALA A 18 -35.69 -5.25 -8.25
CA ALA A 18 -34.59 -4.48 -7.68
C ALA A 18 -33.30 -5.01 -8.31
N ALA A 19 -32.70 -4.20 -9.19
CA ALA A 19 -31.34 -4.43 -9.64
C ALA A 19 -30.43 -4.48 -8.40
N PRO A 20 -29.51 -5.46 -8.29
CA PRO A 20 -28.54 -5.44 -7.20
C PRO A 20 -27.73 -4.14 -7.29
N CYS A 21 -27.75 -3.36 -6.22
CA CYS A 21 -27.02 -2.11 -6.09
C CYS A 21 -25.51 -2.37 -6.15
N PHE A 22 -24.89 -2.14 -7.31
CA PHE A 22 -23.44 -2.12 -7.48
C PHE A 22 -22.77 -0.82 -6.96
N GLY A 23 -23.49 0.03 -6.23
CA GLY A 23 -23.04 1.38 -5.83
C GLY A 23 -22.24 1.47 -4.51
N ASP A 24 -22.36 0.50 -3.60
CA ASP A 24 -21.78 0.63 -2.25
C ASP A 24 -20.27 0.35 -2.21
N ALA A 25 -19.76 -0.58 -3.01
CA ALA A 25 -18.35 -0.95 -3.00
C ALA A 25 -17.42 0.20 -3.48
N THR A 26 -17.84 0.99 -4.47
CA THR A 26 -17.08 2.16 -4.94
C THR A 26 -17.09 3.32 -3.95
N ALA A 27 -18.20 3.50 -3.23
CA ALA A 27 -18.33 4.53 -2.21
C ALA A 27 -17.53 4.20 -0.93
N GLU A 28 -17.34 2.91 -0.63
CA GLU A 28 -16.54 2.44 0.51
C GLU A 28 -15.05 2.44 0.24
N VAL A 29 -14.62 2.07 -0.98
CA VAL A 29 -13.22 2.22 -1.41
C VAL A 29 -12.80 3.69 -1.39
N GLY A 30 -13.68 4.60 -1.81
CA GLY A 30 -13.44 6.04 -1.70
C GLY A 30 -13.31 6.51 -0.24
N ARG A 31 -14.09 5.96 0.69
CA ARG A 31 -13.98 6.28 2.13
C ARG A 31 -12.65 5.82 2.73
N ALA A 32 -12.20 4.60 2.41
CA ALA A 32 -10.91 4.09 2.87
C ALA A 32 -9.74 4.94 2.35
N GLU A 33 -9.80 5.36 1.09
CA GLU A 33 -8.83 6.28 0.51
C GLU A 33 -8.82 7.64 1.22
N GLN A 34 -9.99 8.20 1.48
CA GLN A 34 -10.12 9.48 2.18
C GLN A 34 -9.55 9.40 3.61
N ASP A 35 -9.84 8.32 4.33
CA ASP A 35 -9.33 8.09 5.69
C ASP A 35 -7.82 7.85 5.70
N ALA A 36 -7.31 7.09 4.74
CA ALA A 36 -5.88 6.85 4.57
C ALA A 36 -5.16 8.17 4.26
N LEU A 37 -5.73 8.99 3.36
CA LEU A 37 -5.21 10.32 3.05
C LEU A 37 -5.20 11.24 4.28
N SER A 38 -6.29 11.26 5.07
CA SER A 38 -6.38 12.05 6.30
C SER A 38 -5.25 11.68 7.27
N ARG A 39 -5.05 10.38 7.51
CA ARG A 39 -3.97 9.87 8.36
C ARG A 39 -2.58 10.15 7.81
N ALA A 40 -2.43 10.21 6.48
CA ALA A 40 -1.17 10.55 5.84
C ALA A 40 -0.79 12.00 6.14
N PHE A 41 -1.76 12.92 6.05
CA PHE A 41 -1.56 14.30 6.48
C PHE A 41 -1.30 14.42 7.98
N ASP A 42 -1.99 13.66 8.84
CA ASP A 42 -1.70 13.65 10.28
C ASP A 42 -0.26 13.23 10.59
N ASP A 43 0.26 12.21 9.89
CA ASP A 43 1.66 11.79 10.03
C ASP A 43 2.63 12.84 9.50
N LEU A 44 2.31 13.49 8.37
CA LEU A 44 3.08 14.60 7.80
C LEU A 44 3.19 15.75 8.82
N TYR A 45 2.08 16.19 9.41
CA TYR A 45 2.08 17.28 10.40
C TYR A 45 2.81 16.90 11.69
N ARG A 46 2.69 15.66 12.15
CA ARG A 46 3.45 15.18 13.31
C ARG A 46 4.95 15.24 13.06
N ARG A 47 5.39 14.91 11.85
CA ARG A 47 6.81 15.00 11.46
C ARG A 47 7.28 16.43 11.32
N LEU A 48 6.43 17.30 10.77
CA LEU A 48 6.69 18.73 10.67
C LEU A 48 6.96 19.34 12.04
N GLY A 49 6.07 19.08 13.00
CA GLY A 49 6.22 19.62 14.36
C GLY A 49 7.54 19.22 15.04
N ARG A 50 8.11 18.06 14.69
CA ARG A 50 9.39 17.55 15.21
C ARG A 50 10.63 18.16 14.54
N MET A 51 10.47 18.99 13.52
CA MET A 51 11.62 19.63 12.86
C MET A 51 12.21 20.72 13.75
N GLN A 52 13.55 20.84 13.75
CA GLN A 52 14.27 21.78 14.58
C GLN A 52 14.53 23.10 13.85
N LEU A 53 14.29 24.21 14.55
CA LEU A 53 14.65 25.57 14.12
C LEU A 53 15.97 26.02 14.78
N THR A 54 16.14 25.64 16.05
CA THR A 54 17.37 25.77 16.85
C THR A 54 17.46 24.54 17.77
N PRO A 55 18.56 24.33 18.53
CA PRO A 55 18.70 23.16 19.40
C PRO A 55 17.55 22.97 20.41
N ASP A 56 16.95 24.08 20.86
CA ASP A 56 15.91 24.09 21.89
C ASP A 56 14.51 24.45 21.37
N VAL A 57 14.37 24.70 20.05
CA VAL A 57 13.10 25.18 19.47
C VAL A 57 12.72 24.35 18.25
N HIS A 58 11.51 23.81 18.28
CA HIS A 58 10.94 22.99 17.21
C HIS A 58 9.86 23.76 16.45
N VAL A 59 9.52 23.30 15.26
CA VAL A 59 8.42 23.88 14.47
C VAL A 59 7.09 23.77 15.22
N GLU A 60 6.89 22.75 16.07
CA GLU A 60 5.69 22.65 16.92
C GLU A 60 5.55 23.87 17.84
N ASP A 61 6.64 24.44 18.36
CA ASP A 61 6.59 25.65 19.21
C ASP A 61 6.04 26.86 18.45
N PHE A 62 6.30 26.94 17.15
CA PHE A 62 5.75 27.95 16.27
C PHE A 62 4.27 27.66 15.95
N LEU A 63 3.93 26.41 15.63
CA LEU A 63 2.54 26.02 15.33
C LEU A 63 1.62 26.09 16.55
N ALA A 64 2.16 26.01 17.76
CA ALA A 64 1.42 26.16 19.00
C ALA A 64 1.27 27.62 19.43
N ALA A 65 2.07 28.54 18.87
CA ALA A 65 2.05 29.95 19.25
C ALA A 65 0.77 30.67 18.82
N ASP A 66 0.17 30.27 17.69
CA ASP A 66 -1.08 30.85 17.18
C ASP A 66 -1.89 29.80 16.39
N PRO A 67 -3.17 29.53 16.74
CA PRO A 67 -4.05 28.66 15.96
C PRO A 67 -4.24 29.09 14.50
N ALA A 68 -4.21 30.40 14.21
CA ALA A 68 -4.34 30.92 12.85
C ALA A 68 -3.11 30.57 12.00
N VAL A 69 -1.90 30.59 12.61
CA VAL A 69 -0.67 30.12 11.97
C VAL A 69 -0.78 28.63 11.66
N ARG A 70 -1.23 27.81 12.62
CA ARG A 70 -1.41 26.37 12.41
C ARG A 70 -2.36 26.07 11.26
N ALA A 71 -3.49 26.77 11.20
CA ALA A 71 -4.46 26.60 10.11
C ALA A 71 -3.85 26.99 8.75
N SER A 72 -3.19 28.15 8.68
CA SER A 72 -2.53 28.64 7.47
C SER A 72 -1.46 27.67 6.95
N VAL A 73 -0.62 27.12 7.84
CA VAL A 73 0.42 26.15 7.46
C VAL A 73 -0.21 24.85 6.96
N CYS A 74 -1.20 24.30 7.68
CA CYS A 74 -1.88 23.08 7.27
C CYS A 74 -2.54 23.24 5.89
N ASP A 75 -3.21 24.35 5.64
CA ASP A 75 -3.90 24.58 4.36
C ASP A 75 -2.91 24.76 3.21
N ALA A 76 -1.82 25.51 3.40
CA ALA A 76 -0.77 25.66 2.41
C ALA A 76 -0.11 24.31 2.08
N MET A 77 0.18 23.49 3.09
CA MET A 77 0.78 22.17 2.88
C MET A 77 -0.13 21.19 2.15
N ARG A 78 -1.45 21.20 2.42
CA ARG A 78 -2.40 20.36 1.67
C ARG A 78 -2.43 20.71 0.18
N GLN A 79 -2.23 21.98 -0.16
CA GLN A 79 -2.25 22.44 -1.55
C GLN A 79 -0.98 22.08 -2.32
N SER A 80 0.17 22.05 -1.64
CA SER A 80 1.47 21.78 -2.28
C SER A 80 1.92 20.32 -2.16
N ALA A 81 1.36 19.55 -1.23
CA ALA A 81 1.75 18.15 -1.05
C ALA A 81 1.40 17.31 -2.28
N ARG A 82 2.39 16.55 -2.77
CA ARG A 82 2.20 15.57 -3.82
C ARG A 82 1.60 14.30 -3.22
N ILE A 83 0.34 14.04 -3.55
CA ILE A 83 -0.33 12.80 -3.18
C ILE A 83 0.07 11.72 -4.18
N LEU A 84 0.73 10.67 -3.72
CA LEU A 84 1.06 9.52 -4.54
C LEU A 84 -0.19 8.65 -4.79
N PRO A 85 -0.25 7.91 -5.92
CA PRO A 85 -1.36 7.01 -6.19
C PRO A 85 -1.61 6.06 -4.99
N PRO A 86 -2.85 5.95 -4.50
CA PRO A 86 -3.18 5.05 -3.41
C PRO A 86 -2.77 3.61 -3.72
N GLN A 87 -2.02 3.00 -2.81
CA GLN A 87 -1.66 1.59 -2.90
C GLN A 87 -2.76 0.79 -2.23
N ARG A 88 -3.49 0.03 -3.04
CA ARG A 88 -4.56 -0.84 -2.58
C ARG A 88 -4.00 -2.23 -2.41
N TYR A 89 -4.04 -2.69 -1.17
CA TYR A 89 -3.71 -4.05 -0.81
C TYR A 89 -4.97 -4.88 -0.78
N SER A 90 -4.79 -6.13 -1.13
CA SER A 90 -5.81 -7.14 -1.27
C SER A 90 -6.45 -7.61 0.04
N ASP A 91 -5.91 -7.18 1.18
CA ASP A 91 -6.50 -7.33 2.52
C ASP A 91 -7.48 -6.18 2.86
N GLY A 92 -7.80 -5.33 1.87
CA GLY A 92 -8.65 -4.15 2.00
C GLY A 92 -7.93 -2.95 2.61
N VAL A 93 -6.63 -3.05 2.87
CA VAL A 93 -5.83 -1.92 3.35
C VAL A 93 -5.52 -1.00 2.18
N VAL A 94 -5.83 0.27 2.37
CA VAL A 94 -5.42 1.33 1.47
C VAL A 94 -4.32 2.11 2.16
N VAL A 95 -3.19 2.26 1.46
CA VAL A 95 -2.07 3.09 1.91
C VAL A 95 -1.95 4.28 0.98
N VAL A 96 -1.93 5.46 1.57
CA VAL A 96 -1.69 6.72 0.86
C VAL A 96 -0.42 7.34 1.41
N GLN A 97 0.44 7.79 0.51
CA GLN A 97 1.63 8.54 0.84
C GLN A 97 1.50 9.96 0.30
N VAL A 98 1.84 10.93 1.13
CA VAL A 98 1.98 12.33 0.76
C VAL A 98 3.44 12.73 0.87
N ASP A 99 3.97 13.39 -0.15
CA ASP A 99 5.32 13.93 -0.16
C ASP A 99 5.27 15.46 -0.24
N LEU A 100 6.17 16.13 0.46
CA LEU A 100 6.34 17.58 0.40
C LEU A 100 7.84 17.92 0.39
N PRO A 101 8.36 18.57 -0.66
CA PRO A 101 9.74 19.03 -0.71
C PRO A 101 10.12 19.92 0.48
N ILE A 102 11.36 19.84 0.93
CA ILE A 102 11.82 20.61 2.11
C ILE A 102 11.79 22.12 1.85
N GLU A 103 12.02 22.53 0.60
CA GLU A 103 11.98 23.92 0.19
C GLU A 103 10.57 24.50 0.36
N ASP A 104 9.54 23.76 -0.10
CA ASP A 104 8.13 24.13 0.08
C ASP A 104 7.78 24.23 1.57
N VAL A 105 8.27 23.30 2.40
CA VAL A 105 8.08 23.36 3.86
C VAL A 105 8.60 24.69 4.42
N THR A 106 9.84 25.07 4.10
CA THR A 106 10.42 26.32 4.62
C THR A 106 9.72 27.56 4.07
N ALA A 107 9.30 27.54 2.80
CA ALA A 107 8.58 28.63 2.16
C ALA A 107 7.20 28.85 2.80
N HIS A 108 6.44 27.77 3.03
CA HIS A 108 5.12 27.85 3.65
C HIS A 108 5.19 28.32 5.10
N LEU A 109 6.16 27.85 5.89
CA LEU A 109 6.35 28.32 7.26
C LEU A 109 6.73 29.81 7.29
N GLY A 110 7.63 30.24 6.41
CA GLY A 110 8.01 31.65 6.29
C GLY A 110 6.85 32.55 5.87
N ALA A 111 5.99 32.08 4.95
CA ALA A 111 4.77 32.80 4.55
C ALA A 111 3.77 32.91 5.70
N ALA A 112 3.44 31.80 6.37
CA ALA A 112 2.55 31.82 7.53
C ALA A 112 3.08 32.73 8.66
N CYS A 113 4.40 32.80 8.84
CA CYS A 113 5.02 33.72 9.79
C CYS A 113 4.86 35.20 9.40
N ARG A 114 4.85 35.54 8.11
CA ARG A 114 4.58 36.92 7.65
C ARG A 114 3.11 37.29 7.76
N ASP A 115 2.25 36.36 7.39
CA ASP A 115 0.86 36.66 7.08
C ASP A 115 -0.06 36.45 8.29
N ALA A 116 0.22 35.44 9.13
CA ALA A 116 -0.64 35.02 10.24
C ALA A 116 -0.02 35.24 11.62
N TYR A 117 1.31 35.19 11.77
CA TYR A 117 1.96 35.31 13.09
C TYR A 117 2.07 36.78 13.55
N ARG A 118 1.63 37.07 14.78
CA ARG A 118 1.65 38.43 15.38
C ARG A 118 2.69 38.63 16.49
N GLY A 119 3.41 37.58 16.86
CA GLY A 119 4.46 37.67 17.88
C GLY A 119 5.82 38.08 17.29
N ASP A 120 6.83 38.17 18.15
CA ASP A 120 8.20 38.57 17.82
C ASP A 120 9.23 37.45 17.97
N ARG A 121 8.83 36.30 18.53
CA ARG A 121 9.70 35.14 18.82
C ARG A 121 10.25 34.47 17.56
N PHE A 122 9.48 34.48 16.47
CA PHE A 122 9.84 33.83 15.20
C PHE A 122 9.88 34.85 14.08
N LYS A 123 10.91 34.75 13.21
CA LYS A 123 11.05 35.55 12.01
C LYS A 123 10.94 34.67 10.76
N PRO A 124 10.46 35.20 9.62
CA PRO A 124 10.32 34.42 8.38
C PRO A 124 11.62 33.75 7.91
N ASP A 125 12.78 34.37 8.14
CA ASP A 125 14.08 33.82 7.76
C ASP A 125 14.55 32.69 8.69
N ASP A 126 13.97 32.53 9.90
CA ASP A 126 14.36 31.49 10.84
C ASP A 126 14.07 30.08 10.31
N PHE A 127 13.05 29.93 9.46
CA PHE A 127 12.66 28.63 8.93
C PHE A 127 13.67 28.06 7.93
N ARG A 128 14.55 28.89 7.36
CA ARG A 128 15.70 28.39 6.57
C ARG A 128 16.71 27.61 7.42
N LYS A 129 16.75 27.87 8.75
CA LYS A 129 17.65 27.15 9.67
C LYS A 129 17.32 25.67 9.80
N ILE A 130 16.10 25.25 9.44
CA ILE A 130 15.72 23.83 9.36
C ILE A 130 16.72 23.04 8.52
N LEU A 131 17.21 23.63 7.43
CA LEU A 131 18.18 23.02 6.52
C LEU A 131 19.56 22.77 7.17
N LEU A 132 19.84 23.39 8.32
CA LEU A 132 21.06 23.14 9.09
C LEU A 132 20.95 21.91 10.01
N TYR A 133 19.73 21.47 10.31
CA TYR A 133 19.45 20.40 11.28
C TYR A 133 18.82 19.15 10.65
N THR A 134 18.65 19.14 9.32
CA THR A 134 18.12 17.98 8.61
C THR A 134 18.89 17.73 7.32
N ASP A 135 19.20 16.46 7.08
CA ASP A 135 19.71 15.93 5.82
C ASP A 135 18.58 15.53 4.85
N ARG A 136 17.33 15.75 5.26
CA ARG A 136 16.14 15.35 4.52
C ARG A 136 15.81 16.38 3.44
N LEU A 137 15.67 15.88 2.22
CA LEU A 137 15.26 16.64 1.03
C LEU A 137 13.75 16.92 0.97
N GLY A 138 12.98 16.27 1.84
CA GLY A 138 11.54 16.40 1.89
C GLY A 138 10.94 15.75 3.12
N LEU A 139 9.71 16.16 3.40
CA LEU A 139 8.87 15.57 4.41
C LEU A 139 7.86 14.64 3.72
N TRP A 140 7.48 13.57 4.40
CA TRP A 140 6.48 12.65 3.90
C TRP A 140 5.58 12.20 5.04
N GLY A 141 4.34 11.85 4.70
CA GLY A 141 3.37 11.28 5.61
C GLY A 141 2.79 10.00 5.03
N LEU A 142 2.58 9.00 5.89
CA LEU A 142 1.99 7.73 5.52
C LEU A 142 0.71 7.50 6.30
N GLY A 143 -0.38 7.24 5.58
CA GLY A 143 -1.66 6.94 6.19
C GLY A 143 -2.22 5.64 5.67
N GLN A 144 -2.74 4.84 6.59
CA GLN A 144 -3.41 3.59 6.30
C GLN A 144 -4.86 3.67 6.76
N SER A 145 -5.77 3.21 5.93
CA SER A 145 -7.13 2.92 6.37
C SER A 145 -7.56 1.57 5.84
N ARG A 146 -8.49 0.96 6.55
CA ARG A 146 -9.10 -0.30 6.17
C ARG A 146 -10.50 0.04 5.69
N GLY A 147 -10.75 -0.10 4.39
CA GLY A 147 -12.12 -0.11 3.90
C GLY A 147 -12.86 -1.35 4.42
N GLN A 148 -14.19 -1.36 4.33
CA GLN A 148 -14.85 -2.67 4.29
C GLN A 148 -14.24 -3.44 3.13
N THR A 149 -13.80 -4.66 3.43
CA THR A 149 -13.07 -5.52 2.51
C THR A 149 -13.89 -5.69 1.22
N PRO A 150 -13.41 -5.25 0.04
CA PRO A 150 -13.82 -5.96 -1.16
C PRO A 150 -13.31 -7.37 -0.96
N VAL A 151 -14.22 -8.33 -0.84
CA VAL A 151 -13.91 -9.75 -0.75
C VAL A 151 -13.28 -10.15 -2.09
N GLY A 152 -11.97 -9.94 -2.18
CA GLY A 152 -11.17 -10.03 -3.39
C GLY A 152 -9.71 -10.29 -3.02
N LEU A 153 -9.33 -11.56 -3.19
CA LEU A 153 -7.99 -12.16 -3.17
C LEU A 153 -6.77 -11.27 -2.88
N VAL A 154 -5.99 -11.68 -1.87
CA VAL A 154 -4.55 -11.44 -1.79
C VAL A 154 -3.82 -12.51 -2.58
N ALA A 155 -3.03 -12.09 -3.56
CA ALA A 155 -1.99 -12.94 -4.14
C ALA A 155 -1.05 -13.39 -3.00
N ALA A 156 -0.70 -14.68 -2.97
CA ALA A 156 0.26 -15.21 -2.01
C ALA A 156 1.52 -14.32 -1.97
N GLY A 157 2.04 -14.05 -0.77
CA GLY A 157 3.31 -13.34 -0.63
C GLY A 157 4.44 -14.09 -1.38
N PRO A 158 5.51 -13.40 -1.77
CA PRO A 158 6.65 -14.05 -2.42
C PRO A 158 7.21 -15.16 -1.52
N VAL A 159 7.61 -16.28 -2.13
CA VAL A 159 8.26 -17.41 -1.43
C VAL A 159 9.43 -16.88 -0.61
N GLY A 160 9.55 -17.26 0.67
CA GLY A 160 10.61 -16.83 1.57
C GLY A 160 10.34 -15.52 2.33
N TRP A 161 9.19 -14.87 2.08
CA TRP A 161 8.77 -13.62 2.74
C TRP A 161 7.63 -13.80 3.74
N GLU A 162 7.41 -15.03 4.19
CA GLU A 162 6.33 -15.39 5.11
C GLU A 162 6.46 -14.65 6.45
N GLU A 163 7.69 -14.58 6.99
CA GLU A 163 7.98 -13.97 8.30
C GLU A 163 8.08 -12.43 8.28
N ALA A 164 8.33 -11.83 7.10
CA ALA A 164 8.49 -10.38 6.97
C ALA A 164 7.14 -9.62 7.07
N GLY A 165 6.03 -10.32 6.86
CA GLY A 165 4.70 -9.71 6.80
C GLY A 165 4.57 -8.66 5.69
N VAL A 166 3.42 -7.96 5.66
CA VAL A 166 3.14 -6.92 4.65
C VAL A 166 4.06 -5.69 4.85
N PHE A 167 4.30 -5.29 6.11
CA PHE A 167 5.11 -4.12 6.43
C PHE A 167 6.60 -4.32 6.16
N GLY A 168 7.15 -5.52 6.41
CA GLY A 168 8.52 -5.84 6.05
C GLY A 168 8.75 -5.82 4.54
N ARG A 169 7.77 -6.33 3.75
CA ARG A 169 7.79 -6.22 2.27
C ARG A 169 7.79 -4.78 1.79
N LEU A 170 6.89 -3.95 2.33
CA LEU A 170 6.79 -2.54 1.95
C LEU A 170 8.06 -1.77 2.33
N ARG A 171 8.58 -1.96 3.55
CA ARG A 171 9.82 -1.31 4.01
C ARG A 171 11.02 -1.70 3.16
N ALA A 172 11.18 -2.99 2.87
CA ALA A 172 12.25 -3.47 2.00
C ALA A 172 12.15 -2.85 0.60
N ARG A 173 10.94 -2.76 0.03
CA ARG A 173 10.74 -2.07 -1.25
C ARG A 173 11.14 -0.59 -1.19
N HIS A 174 10.73 0.16 -0.17
CA HIS A 174 11.12 1.57 -0.02
C HIS A 174 12.64 1.74 0.11
N GLN A 175 13.29 0.87 0.88
CA GLN A 175 14.74 0.88 1.03
C GLN A 175 15.46 0.52 -0.29
N ALA A 176 14.95 -0.46 -1.03
CA ALA A 176 15.48 -0.83 -2.35
C ALA A 176 15.33 0.32 -3.35
N VAL A 177 14.19 1.01 -3.38
CA VAL A 177 13.96 2.22 -4.18
C VAL A 177 14.96 3.33 -3.82
N ALA A 178 15.11 3.63 -2.52
CA ALA A 178 16.06 4.64 -2.07
C ALA A 178 17.51 4.28 -2.44
N SER A 179 17.87 2.99 -2.33
CA SER A 179 19.16 2.46 -2.76
C SER A 179 19.37 2.61 -4.28
N ALA A 180 18.34 2.31 -5.08
CA ALA A 180 18.38 2.45 -6.54
C ALA A 180 18.62 3.91 -6.95
N TYR A 181 17.87 4.87 -6.39
CA TYR A 181 18.06 6.29 -6.70
C TYR A 181 19.43 6.80 -6.24
N ARG A 182 19.92 6.38 -5.07
CA ARG A 182 21.26 6.74 -4.59
C ARG A 182 22.34 6.25 -5.55
N LEU A 183 22.27 4.99 -6.01
CA LEU A 183 23.22 4.42 -6.96
C LEU A 183 23.12 5.09 -8.33
N LEU A 184 21.91 5.40 -8.80
CA LEU A 184 21.68 6.11 -10.05
C LEU A 184 22.27 7.52 -10.01
N LEU A 185 22.02 8.26 -8.94
CA LEU A 185 22.59 9.57 -8.71
C LEU A 185 24.13 9.52 -8.64
N GLN A 186 24.70 8.54 -7.93
CA GLN A 186 26.16 8.35 -7.91
C GLN A 186 26.72 8.11 -9.31
N ARG A 187 26.04 7.31 -10.13
CA ARG A 187 26.42 7.06 -11.52
C ARG A 187 26.35 8.34 -12.36
N ILE A 188 25.27 9.10 -12.23
CA ILE A 188 25.07 10.38 -12.91
C ILE A 188 26.17 11.37 -12.53
N ARG A 189 26.44 11.54 -11.23
CA ARG A 189 27.49 12.45 -10.73
C ARG A 189 28.88 12.06 -11.21
N GLY A 190 29.15 10.77 -11.43
CA GLY A 190 30.39 10.28 -12.01
C GLY A 190 30.56 10.53 -13.52
N MET A 191 29.51 10.97 -14.21
CA MET A 191 29.61 11.26 -15.65
C MET A 191 30.50 12.48 -15.88
N SER A 192 31.39 12.37 -16.86
CA SER A 192 32.22 13.50 -17.26
C SER A 192 31.43 14.47 -18.14
N ILE A 193 31.70 15.77 -17.99
CA ILE A 193 31.22 16.82 -18.90
C ILE A 193 32.36 17.19 -19.85
N SER A 194 33.58 17.30 -19.29
CA SER A 194 34.84 17.56 -19.98
C SER A 194 35.95 16.67 -19.42
N ALA A 195 37.19 16.82 -19.90
CA ALA A 195 38.33 16.04 -19.41
C ALA A 195 38.67 16.28 -17.92
N SER A 196 38.22 17.40 -17.34
CA SER A 196 38.56 17.81 -15.97
C SER A 196 37.35 18.04 -15.07
N LYS A 197 36.12 17.92 -15.60
CA LYS A 197 34.88 18.25 -14.89
C LYS A 197 33.84 17.15 -15.04
N THR A 198 33.13 16.90 -13.95
CA THR A 198 32.05 15.92 -13.85
C THR A 198 30.70 16.58 -13.58
N VAL A 199 29.61 15.84 -13.77
CA VAL A 199 28.27 16.24 -13.35
C VAL A 199 28.21 16.43 -11.83
N GLY A 200 28.99 15.66 -11.06
CA GLY A 200 29.16 15.85 -9.63
C GLY A 200 29.74 17.22 -9.30
N ASP A 201 30.82 17.63 -9.97
CA ASP A 201 31.44 18.95 -9.76
C ASP A 201 30.50 20.11 -10.15
N PHE A 202 29.61 19.88 -11.12
CA PHE A 202 28.57 20.83 -11.48
C PHE A 202 27.48 20.91 -10.39
N ALA A 203 26.99 19.77 -9.91
CA ALA A 203 26.01 19.71 -8.85
C ALA A 203 26.54 20.32 -7.54
N ASP A 204 27.81 20.10 -7.22
CA ASP A 204 28.46 20.64 -6.01
C ASP A 204 28.82 22.13 -6.13
N SER A 205 28.69 22.73 -7.32
CA SER A 205 28.95 24.16 -7.51
C SER A 205 27.87 25.06 -6.91
N ASP A 206 26.63 24.57 -6.79
CA ASP A 206 25.51 25.26 -6.16
C ASP A 206 24.58 24.23 -5.51
N ALA A 207 24.31 24.39 -4.21
CA ALA A 207 23.45 23.48 -3.45
C ALA A 207 22.04 23.32 -4.06
N ARG A 208 21.54 24.34 -4.78
CA ARG A 208 20.24 24.29 -5.45
C ARG A 208 20.28 23.36 -6.68
N ILE A 209 21.39 23.35 -7.42
CA ILE A 209 21.59 22.42 -8.55
C ILE A 209 21.63 20.98 -8.03
N ALA A 210 22.29 20.73 -6.90
CA ALA A 210 22.29 19.42 -6.27
C ALA A 210 20.87 18.96 -5.89
N ALA A 211 20.09 19.84 -5.25
CA ALA A 211 18.72 19.54 -4.85
C ALA A 211 17.79 19.27 -6.05
N ASP A 212 17.88 20.09 -7.10
CA ASP A 212 17.07 19.91 -8.30
C ASP A 212 17.46 18.66 -9.09
N LEU A 213 18.75 18.35 -9.19
CA LEU A 213 19.23 17.12 -9.81
C LEU A 213 18.72 15.87 -9.07
N GLU A 214 18.71 15.90 -7.74
CA GLU A 214 18.14 14.84 -6.92
C GLU A 214 16.63 14.71 -7.10
N THR A 215 15.93 15.83 -7.22
CA THR A 215 14.49 15.89 -7.50
C THR A 215 14.17 15.30 -8.86
N PHE A 216 14.95 15.64 -9.88
CA PHE A 216 14.85 15.06 -11.22
C PHE A 216 15.05 13.55 -11.21
N VAL A 217 16.08 13.03 -10.54
CA VAL A 217 16.33 11.58 -10.47
C VAL A 217 15.17 10.85 -9.79
N ARG A 218 14.56 11.46 -8.77
CA ARG A 218 13.41 10.89 -8.03
C ARG A 218 12.07 11.02 -8.75
N SER A 219 11.96 11.92 -9.73
CA SER A 219 10.74 12.08 -10.52
C SER A 219 10.60 11.02 -11.61
N HIS A 220 11.68 10.30 -11.93
CA HIS A 220 11.68 9.23 -12.91
C HIS A 220 11.06 7.94 -12.36
N PRO A 221 10.24 7.24 -13.16
CA PRO A 221 9.60 6.01 -12.72
C PRO A 221 10.64 4.91 -12.48
N ILE A 222 10.40 4.12 -11.45
CA ILE A 222 11.03 2.81 -11.28
C ILE A 222 10.57 1.92 -12.44
N ASP A 223 11.53 1.25 -13.07
CA ASP A 223 11.23 0.35 -14.18
C ASP A 223 10.80 -1.03 -13.65
N GLY A 224 9.60 -1.45 -14.03
CA GLY A 224 9.02 -2.75 -13.67
C GLY A 224 8.50 -2.89 -12.23
N GLU A 225 8.07 -4.12 -11.91
CA GLU A 225 7.65 -4.51 -10.57
C GLU A 225 8.86 -4.86 -9.69
N ALA A 226 8.75 -4.62 -8.37
CA ALA A 226 9.79 -5.01 -7.42
C ALA A 226 9.95 -6.54 -7.43
N ARG A 227 11.19 -7.02 -7.59
CA ARG A 227 11.49 -8.45 -7.58
C ARG A 227 11.83 -8.88 -6.16
N TYR A 228 11.15 -9.92 -5.69
CA TYR A 228 11.33 -10.46 -4.35
C TYR A 228 12.01 -11.82 -4.46
N LEU A 229 13.23 -11.93 -3.91
CA LEU A 229 14.00 -13.16 -3.88
C LEU A 229 13.71 -13.97 -2.60
N PRO A 230 13.83 -15.32 -2.64
CA PRO A 230 13.56 -16.18 -1.49
C PRO A 230 14.37 -15.87 -0.22
N GLU A 231 15.52 -15.22 -0.37
CA GLU A 231 16.42 -14.85 0.72
C GLU A 231 16.00 -13.56 1.46
N ARG A 232 14.75 -13.11 1.24
CA ARG A 232 14.21 -11.83 1.76
C ARG A 232 14.92 -10.59 1.19
N ILE A 233 15.38 -10.68 -0.05
CA ILE A 233 16.01 -9.57 -0.77
C ILE A 233 15.01 -8.97 -1.77
N CYS A 234 14.74 -7.69 -1.64
CA CYS A 234 13.94 -6.92 -2.59
C CYS A 234 14.87 -6.19 -3.55
N GLU A 235 14.65 -6.38 -4.84
CA GLU A 235 15.38 -5.77 -5.95
C GLU A 235 14.47 -4.80 -6.70
N VAL A 236 14.98 -3.60 -6.97
CA VAL A 236 14.27 -2.56 -7.70
C VAL A 236 15.22 -1.89 -8.68
N THR A 237 14.79 -1.71 -9.94
CA THR A 237 15.61 -1.06 -10.97
C THR A 237 15.10 0.35 -11.26
N ALA A 238 15.95 1.36 -11.09
CA ALA A 238 15.66 2.73 -11.51
C ALA A 238 16.35 3.01 -12.85
N THR A 239 15.68 3.75 -13.73
CA THR A 239 16.22 4.09 -15.05
C THR A 239 16.02 5.57 -15.39
N VAL A 240 16.98 6.15 -16.09
CA VAL A 240 16.92 7.52 -16.63
C VAL A 240 17.54 7.50 -18.02
N THR A 241 16.90 8.13 -19.01
CA THR A 241 17.50 8.23 -20.34
C THR A 241 18.57 9.31 -20.34
N VAL A 242 19.64 9.10 -21.11
CA VAL A 242 20.73 10.08 -21.21
C VAL A 242 20.25 11.36 -21.91
N ALA A 243 19.23 11.25 -22.77
CA ALA A 243 18.61 12.40 -23.42
C ALA A 243 17.87 13.29 -22.41
N ASP A 244 17.04 12.70 -21.54
CA ASP A 244 16.30 13.43 -20.51
C ASP A 244 17.26 14.07 -19.51
N LEU A 245 18.29 13.33 -19.08
CA LEU A 245 19.34 13.87 -18.21
C LEU A 245 20.07 15.05 -18.84
N ALA A 246 20.45 14.95 -20.11
CA ALA A 246 21.13 16.05 -20.80
C ALA A 246 20.23 17.28 -20.98
N ALA A 247 18.93 17.08 -21.18
CA ALA A 247 17.95 18.16 -21.24
C ALA A 247 17.80 18.85 -19.88
N GLU A 248 17.71 18.08 -18.79
CA GLU A 248 17.63 18.61 -17.44
C GLU A 248 18.87 19.41 -17.06
N LEU A 249 20.07 18.86 -17.27
CA LEU A 249 21.31 19.55 -16.92
C LEU A 249 21.46 20.88 -17.68
N LYS A 250 20.97 20.96 -18.92
CA LYS A 250 20.87 22.23 -19.67
C LYS A 250 19.87 23.19 -19.03
N SER A 251 18.72 22.69 -18.60
CA SER A 251 17.70 23.49 -17.89
C SER A 251 18.30 24.09 -16.61
N LEU A 252 18.97 23.29 -15.80
CA LEU A 252 19.63 23.73 -14.56
C LEU A 252 20.74 24.74 -14.85
N ALA A 253 21.59 24.48 -15.84
CA ALA A 253 22.65 25.41 -16.23
C ALA A 253 22.09 26.78 -16.65
N ASN A 254 20.97 26.81 -17.39
CA ASN A 254 20.29 28.06 -17.76
C ASN A 254 19.64 28.75 -16.54
N ALA A 255 18.93 27.99 -15.71
CA ALA A 255 18.21 28.52 -14.55
C ALA A 255 19.14 29.18 -13.53
N TYR A 256 20.32 28.59 -13.31
CA TYR A 256 21.31 29.08 -12.36
C TYR A 256 22.43 29.91 -12.97
N GLY A 257 22.37 30.22 -14.28
CA GLY A 257 23.33 31.09 -14.95
C GLY A 257 24.75 30.52 -15.02
N ALA A 258 24.87 29.20 -15.18
CA ALA A 258 26.15 28.53 -15.28
C ALA A 258 26.91 28.93 -16.55
N THR A 259 28.19 29.24 -16.43
CA THR A 259 29.06 29.68 -17.54
C THR A 259 30.36 28.86 -17.59
N GLY A 260 31.13 29.03 -18.66
CA GLY A 260 32.43 28.38 -18.81
C GLY A 260 32.32 26.86 -19.02
N ASP A 261 32.94 26.08 -18.13
CA ASP A 261 32.99 24.63 -18.22
C ASP A 261 31.62 23.95 -18.02
N TYR A 262 30.65 24.67 -17.47
CA TYR A 262 29.29 24.20 -17.20
C TYR A 262 28.23 24.85 -18.11
N ALA A 263 28.65 25.47 -19.22
CA ALA A 263 27.72 26.06 -20.18
C ALA A 263 26.76 24.99 -20.74
N PRO A 264 25.47 25.32 -21.00
CA PRO A 264 24.44 24.37 -21.46
C PRO A 264 24.87 23.54 -22.68
N GLU A 265 25.63 24.14 -23.58
CA GLU A 265 26.10 23.48 -24.80
C GLU A 265 27.00 22.30 -24.46
N ARG A 266 27.72 22.30 -23.34
CA ARG A 266 28.68 21.24 -22.97
C ARG A 266 28.03 19.89 -22.68
N PHE A 267 26.76 19.86 -22.28
CA PHE A 267 26.07 18.62 -21.88
C PHE A 267 25.69 17.70 -23.07
N HIS A 268 25.84 18.15 -24.32
CA HIS A 268 25.59 17.28 -25.49
C HIS A 268 26.56 16.08 -25.58
N THR A 269 27.74 16.17 -24.96
CA THR A 269 28.76 15.12 -24.98
C THR A 269 28.39 13.93 -24.08
N LEU A 270 27.44 14.08 -23.15
CA LEU A 270 27.02 13.03 -22.22
C LEU A 270 26.55 11.77 -22.94
N ALA A 271 25.81 11.93 -24.05
CA ALA A 271 25.35 10.80 -24.87
C ALA A 271 26.51 9.99 -25.45
N SER A 272 27.56 10.66 -25.90
CA SER A 272 28.75 10.00 -26.45
C SER A 272 29.59 9.29 -25.38
N GLN A 273 29.57 9.79 -24.14
CA GLN A 273 30.37 9.26 -23.04
C GLN A 273 29.66 8.16 -22.25
N ALA A 274 28.33 8.20 -22.19
CA ALA A 274 27.54 7.19 -21.47
C ALA A 274 27.65 5.80 -22.09
N GLY A 275 27.94 5.70 -23.40
CA GLY A 275 28.03 4.44 -24.16
C GLY A 275 26.71 3.70 -24.34
N GLN A 276 25.67 4.06 -23.59
CA GLN A 276 24.32 3.51 -23.64
C GLN A 276 23.29 4.64 -23.55
N PRO A 277 22.13 4.52 -24.22
CA PRO A 277 21.10 5.56 -24.22
C PRO A 277 20.32 5.66 -22.90
N VAL A 278 20.41 4.65 -22.04
CA VAL A 278 19.70 4.55 -20.76
C VAL A 278 20.69 4.22 -19.66
N LEU A 279 20.64 5.00 -18.58
CA LEU A 279 21.34 4.71 -17.34
C LEU A 279 20.41 3.89 -16.45
N THR A 280 20.92 2.80 -15.90
CA THR A 280 20.17 1.92 -15.01
C THR A 280 20.92 1.73 -13.70
N ALA A 281 20.19 1.57 -12.60
CA ALA A 281 20.74 1.24 -11.29
C ALA A 281 19.83 0.25 -10.56
N LEU A 282 20.43 -0.83 -10.06
CA LEU A 282 19.74 -1.85 -9.26
C LEU A 282 19.91 -1.53 -7.78
N GLY A 283 18.82 -1.13 -7.14
CA GLY A 283 18.74 -1.02 -5.69
C GLY A 283 18.33 -2.33 -5.04
N VAL A 284 18.96 -2.63 -3.91
CA VAL A 284 18.69 -3.83 -3.12
C VAL A 284 18.44 -3.48 -1.67
N ALA A 285 17.54 -4.22 -1.03
CA ALA A 285 17.33 -4.16 0.41
C ALA A 285 16.92 -5.53 0.96
N VAL A 286 17.31 -5.80 2.20
CA VAL A 286 16.96 -7.04 2.92
C VAL A 286 15.82 -6.73 3.87
N ALA A 287 14.81 -7.59 3.93
CA ALA A 287 13.72 -7.46 4.89
C ALA A 287 14.23 -7.70 6.31
N GLU A 288 14.01 -6.74 7.21
CA GLU A 288 14.22 -6.94 8.63
C GLU A 288 13.14 -7.86 9.20
N SER A 289 13.54 -8.80 10.07
CA SER A 289 12.57 -9.52 10.91
C SER A 289 11.88 -8.52 11.84
N PRO A 290 10.56 -8.67 12.10
CA PRO A 290 9.83 -7.72 12.93
C PRO A 290 10.42 -7.65 14.35
N PRO A 291 10.37 -6.47 15.02
CA PRO A 291 10.82 -6.33 16.40
C PRO A 291 10.02 -7.24 17.33
N ALA A 292 10.63 -7.71 18.42
CA ALA A 292 10.05 -8.68 19.36
C ALA A 292 8.66 -8.27 19.93
N ALA A 293 8.33 -6.98 19.93
CA ALA A 293 7.00 -6.48 20.32
C ALA A 293 5.89 -6.81 19.31
N GLU A 294 6.23 -7.03 18.04
CA GLU A 294 5.33 -7.52 16.97
C GLU A 294 5.38 -9.06 16.82
N ALA A 295 6.39 -9.72 17.41
CA ALA A 295 6.58 -11.17 17.38
C ALA A 295 5.72 -11.94 18.39
N ALA A 296 4.90 -11.26 19.19
CA ALA A 296 3.89 -11.91 20.02
C ALA A 296 2.68 -12.36 19.17
N VAL A 297 2.93 -13.23 18.19
CA VAL A 297 1.88 -14.02 17.57
C VAL A 297 1.69 -15.23 18.47
N ALA A 298 0.55 -15.30 19.12
CA ALA A 298 0.11 -16.46 19.90
C ALA A 298 0.37 -17.76 19.12
N GLU A 299 0.78 -18.82 19.83
CA GLU A 299 0.97 -20.18 19.27
C GLU A 299 -0.08 -20.47 18.19
N GLU A 300 0.38 -20.63 16.95
CA GLU A 300 -0.49 -20.79 15.79
C GLU A 300 -1.23 -22.13 15.90
N GLN A 301 -2.50 -22.07 16.32
CA GLN A 301 -3.33 -23.26 16.37
C GLN A 301 -3.66 -23.69 14.93
N VAL A 302 -3.38 -24.95 14.59
CA VAL A 302 -3.63 -25.52 13.26
C VAL A 302 -4.62 -26.67 13.39
N TRP A 303 -5.62 -26.70 12.51
CA TRP A 303 -6.48 -27.88 12.36
C TRP A 303 -5.95 -28.77 11.25
N THR A 304 -5.82 -30.06 11.54
CA THR A 304 -5.31 -31.06 10.60
C THR A 304 -6.39 -32.08 10.27
N GLU A 305 -6.50 -32.44 9.00
CA GLU A 305 -7.34 -33.54 8.50
C GLU A 305 -6.51 -34.48 7.64
N VAL A 306 -6.74 -35.78 7.80
CA VAL A 306 -6.16 -36.81 6.95
C VAL A 306 -7.28 -37.42 6.13
N VAL A 307 -7.11 -37.41 4.81
CA VAL A 307 -8.15 -37.75 3.85
C VAL A 307 -7.60 -38.64 2.75
N ALA A 308 -8.27 -39.74 2.48
CA ALA A 308 -7.95 -40.65 1.38
C ALA A 308 -9.03 -40.59 0.29
N ALA A 309 -8.61 -40.71 -0.97
CA ALA A 309 -9.49 -40.90 -2.11
C ALA A 309 -8.98 -42.04 -3.00
N ASP A 310 -9.92 -42.76 -3.59
CA ASP A 310 -9.67 -43.85 -4.53
C ASP A 310 -9.60 -43.34 -5.98
N PRO A 311 -8.88 -44.05 -6.86
CA PRO A 311 -8.71 -43.63 -8.24
C PRO A 311 -10.01 -43.77 -9.04
N PRO A 312 -10.29 -42.84 -9.98
CA PRO A 312 -11.48 -42.91 -10.81
C PRO A 312 -11.43 -44.10 -11.80
N GLU A 313 -12.46 -44.95 -11.80
CA GLU A 313 -12.52 -46.20 -12.58
C GLU A 313 -12.44 -46.00 -14.12
N ALA A 314 -12.82 -44.83 -14.63
CA ALA A 314 -13.00 -44.58 -16.06
C ALA A 314 -11.79 -43.98 -16.79
N VAL A 315 -10.66 -43.74 -16.10
CA VAL A 315 -9.52 -42.99 -16.66
C VAL A 315 -8.41 -43.94 -17.09
N ARG A 316 -8.16 -44.01 -18.41
CA ARG A 316 -7.16 -44.93 -19.01
C ARG A 316 -5.70 -44.47 -18.82
N ASP A 317 -5.46 -43.17 -18.70
CA ASP A 317 -4.13 -42.62 -18.47
C ASP A 317 -3.79 -42.61 -16.97
N GLU A 318 -2.71 -43.30 -16.60
CA GLU A 318 -2.27 -43.43 -15.21
C GLU A 318 -1.87 -42.09 -14.58
N GLN A 319 -1.31 -41.15 -15.37
CA GLN A 319 -0.93 -39.83 -14.85
C GLN A 319 -2.17 -38.98 -14.56
N GLN A 320 -3.14 -39.02 -15.47
CA GLN A 320 -4.41 -38.32 -15.32
C GLN A 320 -5.25 -38.93 -14.18
N ALA A 321 -5.26 -40.26 -14.03
CA ALA A 321 -5.93 -40.94 -12.93
C ALA A 321 -5.34 -40.52 -11.58
N ARG A 322 -4.01 -40.45 -11.46
CA ARG A 322 -3.32 -39.97 -10.24
C ARG A 322 -3.69 -38.53 -9.89
N LEU A 323 -3.68 -37.62 -10.87
CA LEU A 323 -4.04 -36.22 -10.63
C LEU A 323 -5.49 -36.07 -10.16
N LEU A 324 -6.42 -36.81 -10.76
CA LEU A 324 -7.83 -36.80 -10.37
C LEU A 324 -8.05 -37.39 -8.97
N THR A 325 -7.27 -38.40 -8.61
CA THR A 325 -7.31 -39.00 -7.26
C THR A 325 -6.88 -37.98 -6.19
N VAL A 326 -5.80 -37.23 -6.44
CA VAL A 326 -5.34 -36.17 -5.52
C VAL A 326 -6.38 -35.05 -5.45
N LYS A 327 -6.95 -34.63 -6.59
CA LYS A 327 -8.03 -33.63 -6.63
C LYS A 327 -9.27 -34.08 -5.85
N ALA A 328 -9.61 -35.36 -5.90
CA ALA A 328 -10.71 -35.93 -5.13
C ALA A 328 -10.42 -35.91 -3.63
N ALA A 329 -9.20 -36.25 -3.21
CA ALA A 329 -8.77 -36.18 -1.82
C ALA A 329 -8.79 -34.73 -1.30
N GLU A 330 -8.34 -33.76 -2.10
CA GLU A 330 -8.41 -32.33 -1.79
C GLU A 330 -9.86 -31.85 -1.63
N ALA A 331 -10.76 -32.26 -2.53
CA ALA A 331 -12.17 -31.91 -2.46
C ALA A 331 -12.85 -32.47 -1.19
N GLU A 332 -12.53 -33.72 -0.83
CA GLU A 332 -12.99 -34.36 0.40
C GLU A 332 -12.45 -33.65 1.65
N ALA A 333 -11.17 -33.28 1.67
CA ALA A 333 -10.58 -32.50 2.76
C ALA A 333 -11.27 -31.13 2.91
N ARG A 334 -11.51 -30.43 1.79
CA ARG A 334 -12.27 -29.16 1.80
C ARG A 334 -13.67 -29.33 2.37
N ARG A 335 -14.37 -30.43 2.06
CA ARG A 335 -15.70 -30.70 2.62
C ARG A 335 -15.64 -30.88 4.14
N ARG A 336 -14.68 -31.67 4.66
CA ARG A 336 -14.54 -31.87 6.12
C ARG A 336 -14.18 -30.58 6.85
N PHE A 337 -13.28 -29.78 6.30
CA PHE A 337 -12.98 -28.47 6.86
C PHE A 337 -14.17 -27.52 6.80
N ARG A 338 -14.97 -27.57 5.73
CA ARG A 338 -16.22 -26.80 5.63
C ARG A 338 -17.16 -27.13 6.76
N ASP A 339 -17.43 -28.41 6.99
CA ASP A 339 -18.35 -28.84 8.05
C ASP A 339 -17.88 -28.34 9.43
N LYS A 340 -16.57 -28.37 9.70
CA LYS A 340 -15.98 -27.83 10.94
C LYS A 340 -16.10 -26.31 11.04
N VAL A 341 -15.79 -25.58 9.96
CA VAL A 341 -15.86 -24.11 9.91
C VAL A 341 -17.31 -23.65 10.08
N GLU A 342 -18.24 -24.26 9.36
CA GLU A 342 -19.66 -23.94 9.39
C GLU A 342 -20.30 -24.29 10.74
N GLY A 343 -19.83 -25.36 11.40
CA GLY A 343 -20.23 -25.74 12.75
C GLY A 343 -19.60 -24.90 13.88
N SER A 344 -18.63 -24.03 13.57
CA SER A 344 -17.92 -23.25 14.59
C SER A 344 -18.84 -22.21 15.23
N PRO A 345 -18.85 -22.09 16.57
CA PRO A 345 -19.75 -21.18 17.27
C PRO A 345 -19.29 -19.72 17.13
N VAL A 346 -20.22 -18.86 16.69
CA VAL A 346 -19.97 -17.42 16.54
C VAL A 346 -20.33 -16.67 17.83
N ILE A 347 -21.61 -16.68 18.24
CA ILE A 347 -22.12 -16.07 19.49
C ILE A 347 -23.11 -17.03 20.14
N GLU A 348 -23.04 -17.18 21.48
CA GLU A 348 -24.00 -17.95 22.29
C GLU A 348 -24.26 -19.38 21.76
N GLY A 349 -23.23 -20.04 21.21
CA GLY A 349 -23.34 -21.40 20.67
C GLY A 349 -24.06 -21.51 19.31
N THR A 350 -24.46 -20.40 18.69
CA THR A 350 -25.04 -20.42 17.33
C THR A 350 -23.94 -20.70 16.30
N PRO A 351 -24.10 -21.73 15.43
CA PRO A 351 -23.10 -22.07 14.42
C PRO A 351 -23.04 -21.02 13.31
N LEU A 352 -21.87 -20.89 12.67
CA LEU A 352 -21.65 -19.98 11.54
C LEU A 352 -22.60 -20.25 10.36
N SER A 353 -22.99 -21.51 10.13
CA SER A 353 -23.97 -21.90 9.11
C SER A 353 -25.32 -21.21 9.25
N ALA A 354 -25.81 -21.04 10.49
CA ALA A 354 -27.08 -20.35 10.75
C ALA A 354 -26.99 -18.85 10.41
N TRP A 355 -25.79 -18.28 10.44
CA TRP A 355 -25.51 -16.90 10.03
C TRP A 355 -25.31 -16.77 8.52
N MET A 356 -24.70 -17.75 7.86
CA MET A 356 -24.56 -17.78 6.40
C MET A 356 -25.90 -17.77 5.66
N LEU A 357 -26.98 -18.21 6.31
CA LEU A 357 -28.34 -18.09 5.77
C LEU A 357 -28.89 -16.65 5.79
N LYS A 358 -28.35 -15.79 6.66
CA LYS A 358 -28.79 -14.40 6.86
C LYS A 358 -27.89 -13.40 6.16
N ASP A 359 -26.61 -13.75 5.98
CA ASP A 359 -25.59 -12.92 5.34
C ASP A 359 -24.91 -13.71 4.21
N ALA A 360 -25.19 -13.31 2.96
CA ALA A 360 -24.60 -13.92 1.77
C ALA A 360 -23.07 -13.72 1.70
N GLY A 361 -22.54 -12.69 2.37
CA GLY A 361 -21.09 -12.45 2.53
C GLY A 361 -20.42 -13.58 3.31
N ALA A 362 -21.07 -14.09 4.36
CA ALA A 362 -20.52 -15.16 5.18
C ALA A 362 -20.31 -16.48 4.44
N ARG A 363 -21.17 -16.77 3.47
CA ARG A 363 -20.98 -17.95 2.61
C ARG A 363 -19.73 -17.80 1.74
N SER A 364 -19.50 -16.61 1.22
CA SER A 364 -18.35 -16.30 0.37
C SER A 364 -17.04 -16.32 1.18
N ASP A 365 -17.06 -15.83 2.42
CA ASP A 365 -15.89 -15.79 3.29
C ASP A 365 -15.46 -17.20 3.75
N VAL A 366 -16.41 -18.09 4.04
CA VAL A 366 -16.13 -19.50 4.34
C VAL A 366 -15.55 -20.24 3.14
N GLU A 367 -16.10 -20.03 1.94
CA GLU A 367 -15.54 -20.60 0.69
C GLU A 367 -14.09 -20.17 0.46
N LEU A 368 -13.76 -18.92 0.78
CA LEU A 368 -12.42 -18.38 0.62
C LEU A 368 -11.43 -18.92 1.64
N LEU A 369 -11.84 -19.10 2.90
CA LEU A 369 -11.04 -19.76 3.92
C LEU A 369 -10.65 -21.18 3.49
N LEU A 370 -11.60 -21.93 2.92
CA LEU A 370 -11.41 -23.31 2.48
C LEU A 370 -10.59 -23.45 1.19
N ARG A 371 -10.48 -22.39 0.37
CA ARG A 371 -9.60 -22.36 -0.80
C ARG A 371 -8.12 -22.32 -0.42
N ASN A 372 -7.80 -21.86 0.79
CA ASN A 372 -6.43 -21.77 1.31
C ASN A 372 -5.99 -23.00 2.11
N LEU A 373 -6.65 -24.14 1.89
CA LEU A 373 -6.30 -25.42 2.49
C LEU A 373 -4.87 -25.82 2.07
N ARG A 374 -3.99 -26.07 3.05
CA ARG A 374 -2.60 -26.47 2.80
C ARG A 374 -2.49 -27.99 2.81
N VAL A 375 -2.06 -28.61 1.72
CA VAL A 375 -1.69 -30.03 1.74
C VAL A 375 -0.22 -30.12 2.15
N VAL A 376 0.04 -30.66 3.34
CA VAL A 376 1.39 -30.75 3.93
C VAL A 376 2.06 -32.09 3.69
N GLN A 377 1.25 -33.12 3.43
CA GLN A 377 1.77 -34.45 3.15
C GLN A 377 0.86 -35.17 2.15
N MET A 378 1.47 -35.95 1.26
CA MET A 378 0.76 -36.82 0.33
C MET A 378 1.41 -38.21 0.34
N ARG A 379 0.60 -39.24 0.50
CA ARG A 379 1.01 -40.65 0.51
C ARG A 379 0.21 -41.43 -0.52
N LYS A 380 0.91 -42.18 -1.37
CA LYS A 380 0.27 -43.13 -2.28
C LYS A 380 -0.14 -44.39 -1.51
N LEU A 381 -1.39 -44.80 -1.64
CA LEU A 381 -1.91 -46.02 -1.04
C LEU A 381 -1.62 -47.24 -1.94
N LYS A 382 -1.54 -48.43 -1.33
CA LYS A 382 -1.30 -49.69 -2.06
C LYS A 382 -2.41 -50.02 -3.06
N SER A 383 -3.62 -49.50 -2.85
CA SER A 383 -4.78 -49.62 -3.73
C SER A 383 -4.70 -48.76 -5.00
N GLY A 384 -3.69 -47.91 -5.13
CA GLY A 384 -3.63 -46.89 -6.20
C GLY A 384 -4.28 -45.57 -5.82
N GLY A 385 -4.93 -45.48 -4.65
CA GLY A 385 -5.46 -44.24 -4.08
C GLY A 385 -4.41 -43.26 -3.56
N ALA A 386 -4.85 -42.07 -3.18
CA ALA A 386 -4.03 -41.02 -2.59
C ALA A 386 -4.59 -40.62 -1.22
N GLU A 387 -3.72 -40.62 -0.21
CA GLU A 387 -3.97 -40.05 1.10
C GLU A 387 -3.25 -38.71 1.20
N ILE A 388 -3.95 -37.67 1.64
CA ILE A 388 -3.40 -36.35 1.89
C ILE A 388 -3.59 -35.96 3.35
N THR A 389 -2.61 -35.28 3.91
CA THR A 389 -2.74 -34.55 5.17
C THR A 389 -2.90 -33.08 4.82
N ALA A 390 -4.02 -32.51 5.20
CA ALA A 390 -4.36 -31.12 4.93
C ALA A 390 -4.51 -30.33 6.23
N GLU A 391 -4.04 -29.09 6.21
CA GLU A 391 -3.97 -28.19 7.35
C GLU A 391 -4.71 -26.87 7.06
N LEU A 392 -5.43 -26.40 8.07
CA LEU A 392 -6.10 -25.10 8.08
C LEU A 392 -5.60 -24.30 9.30
N PRO A 393 -4.93 -23.15 9.09
CA PRO A 393 -4.53 -22.26 10.19
C PRO A 393 -5.77 -21.64 10.87
N VAL A 394 -5.93 -21.89 12.18
CA VAL A 394 -7.12 -21.50 12.96
C VAL A 394 -7.12 -20.00 13.26
N ASN A 395 -5.97 -19.33 13.20
CA ASN A 395 -5.87 -17.89 13.41
C ASN A 395 -6.80 -17.11 12.45
N ARG A 396 -6.89 -17.55 11.18
CA ARG A 396 -7.78 -16.95 10.18
C ARG A 396 -9.26 -17.21 10.44
N LEU A 397 -9.61 -18.39 10.97
CA LEU A 397 -10.96 -18.68 11.41
C LEU A 397 -11.33 -17.83 12.63
N THR A 398 -10.43 -17.67 13.59
CA THR A 398 -10.64 -16.85 14.78
C THR A 398 -10.84 -15.37 14.42
N GLU A 399 -10.04 -14.84 13.48
CA GLU A 399 -10.24 -13.51 12.89
C GLU A 399 -11.63 -13.39 12.26
N LEU A 400 -12.02 -14.35 11.43
CA LEU A 400 -13.34 -14.39 10.77
C LEU A 400 -14.48 -14.40 11.80
N LEU A 401 -14.41 -15.27 12.81
CA LEU A 401 -15.42 -15.37 13.87
C LEU A 401 -15.49 -14.07 14.70
N ASN A 402 -14.36 -13.42 14.96
CA ASN A 402 -14.32 -12.14 15.68
C ASN A 402 -14.92 -10.99 14.87
N VAL A 403 -14.75 -10.99 13.54
CA VAL A 403 -15.41 -10.03 12.65
C VAL A 403 -16.93 -10.20 12.68
N TYR A 404 -17.45 -11.43 12.64
CA TYR A 404 -18.89 -11.62 12.79
C TYR A 404 -19.38 -11.26 14.19
N ARG A 405 -18.62 -11.61 15.24
CA ARG A 405 -18.97 -11.22 16.62
C ARG A 405 -19.13 -9.70 16.76
N SER A 406 -18.17 -8.93 16.23
CA SER A 406 -18.18 -7.48 16.31
C SER A 406 -19.23 -6.81 15.43
N ARG A 407 -19.66 -7.45 14.33
CA ARG A 407 -20.82 -6.99 13.53
C ARG A 407 -22.16 -7.26 14.22
N ILE A 408 -22.27 -8.36 14.97
CA ILE A 408 -23.53 -8.78 15.60
C ILE A 408 -23.79 -8.05 16.93
N GLN A 409 -22.76 -7.79 17.74
CA GLN A 409 -22.90 -7.12 19.05
C GLN A 409 -23.60 -5.74 18.98
N PRO A 410 -23.22 -4.82 18.08
CA PRO A 410 -23.90 -3.53 17.95
C PRO A 410 -25.30 -3.66 17.32
N ALA A 411 -25.52 -4.60 16.39
CA ALA A 411 -26.84 -4.84 15.79
C ALA A 411 -27.88 -5.36 16.80
N ARG A 412 -27.44 -6.16 17.79
CA ARG A 412 -28.28 -6.59 18.92
C ARG A 412 -28.52 -5.49 19.94
N GLN A 413 -27.50 -4.71 20.31
CA GLN A 413 -27.67 -3.58 21.23
C GLN A 413 -28.62 -2.50 20.67
N ALA A 414 -28.61 -2.30 19.34
CA ALA A 414 -29.59 -1.46 18.66
C ALA A 414 -31.01 -2.05 18.64
N ALA A 415 -31.15 -3.39 18.60
CA ALA A 415 -32.44 -4.07 18.61
C ALA A 415 -33.06 -4.19 20.02
N ASP A 416 -32.24 -4.43 21.05
CA ASP A 416 -32.67 -4.50 22.46
C ASP A 416 -32.81 -3.11 23.10
N GLY A 417 -32.12 -2.09 22.56
CA GLY A 417 -32.22 -0.69 22.99
C GLY A 417 -33.35 0.11 22.31
N ALA A 418 -34.08 -0.49 21.37
CA ALA A 418 -35.26 0.14 20.78
C ALA A 418 -36.43 0.08 21.78
N PRO A 419 -37.08 1.20 22.14
CA PRO A 419 -38.25 1.16 23.01
C PRO A 419 -39.33 0.33 22.34
N ARG A 420 -39.79 -0.72 23.03
CA ARG A 420 -41.05 -1.39 22.68
C ARG A 420 -42.16 -0.37 22.87
N ASN A 421 -42.63 0.22 21.78
CA ASN A 421 -43.82 1.06 21.83
C ASN A 421 -45.01 0.20 22.31
N PRO A 422 -45.81 0.70 23.28
CA PRO A 422 -46.96 0.00 23.83
C PRO A 422 -48.08 -0.20 22.81
#